data_AF-A0A0T9PEE7-F1
#
_entry.id   AF-A0A0T9PEE7-F1
#
_cell.length_a   1.000
_cell.length_b   1.000
_cell.length_c   1.000
_cell.angle_alpha   90.00
_cell.angle_beta   90.00
_cell.angle_gamma   90.00
#
_symmetry.space_group_name_H-M   'P 1'
#
loop_
_entity.id
_entity.type
_entity.pdbx_description
1 polymer ?
#
loop_
_entity_poly.entity_id
_entity_poly.type
_entity_poly.pdbx_seq_one_letter_code
_entity_poly.pdbx_strand_id
1 'polypeptide(L)'
;MGLNCFGISFSSPNITLDSDPTHQKLSKSGYHAIWKEWKENAVPGEGEQRGIAVKRMKYCLKKNLTELNLNNLGLRSLPDILPPCTKLDISDNQLSQFPTLSTDLVTLNLANNQWAELPNKLPPYLKSLNVQNGQLFELPELPNMLEFLHADNNQLHCLPEKLPTSLRLITASNNQITQLPEAIFDLFSDSKIVLKNNPLTKKTYYFAYGSIVPNISVSPSCLTKIEYLPYEPLSEIVKHWLTPEQQQFLEKKWLEIEQEPGAKEFSKFLNQLANIKKSSIRPKPNLFLRELSPKIGGMDSWLYDLVNSYPLRQKAFLDYGHF
;
A
#
# COMPACT_ATOMS: atom_id res chain seq x y z
N MET A 1 15.39 -44.28 -28.05
CA MET A 1 15.25 -42.92 -27.52
C MET A 1 14.95 -43.04 -26.04
N GLY A 2 15.93 -42.72 -25.20
CA GLY A 2 15.83 -42.83 -23.75
C GLY A 2 17.15 -42.34 -23.17
N LEU A 3 17.26 -41.03 -22.95
CA LEU A 3 18.44 -40.42 -22.36
C LEU A 3 18.22 -40.26 -20.86
N ASN A 4 19.05 -40.98 -20.11
CA ASN A 4 19.22 -40.91 -18.68
C ASN A 4 19.60 -39.49 -18.24
N CYS A 5 18.81 -38.89 -17.34
CA CYS A 5 19.24 -37.74 -16.56
C CYS A 5 20.05 -38.24 -15.35
N PHE A 6 21.37 -38.09 -15.39
CA PHE A 6 22.21 -38.21 -14.21
C PHE A 6 21.94 -37.00 -13.30
N GLY A 7 21.36 -37.26 -12.13
CA GLY A 7 21.24 -36.30 -11.05
C GLY A 7 22.62 -35.96 -10.49
N ILE A 8 23.07 -34.73 -10.71
CA ILE A 8 24.22 -34.17 -10.00
C ILE A 8 23.71 -33.75 -8.62
N SER A 9 24.04 -34.56 -7.62
CA SER A 9 23.90 -34.22 -6.21
C SER A 9 24.88 -33.10 -5.87
N PHE A 10 24.37 -31.93 -5.48
CA PHE A 10 25.17 -30.89 -4.85
C PHE A 10 25.39 -31.29 -3.39
N SER A 11 26.55 -31.88 -3.11
CA SER A 11 27.04 -32.03 -1.75
C SER A 11 27.56 -30.68 -1.25
N SER A 12 26.79 -30.03 -0.39
CA SER A 12 27.26 -28.90 0.41
C SER A 12 28.54 -29.29 1.17
N PRO A 13 29.58 -28.45 1.25
CA PRO A 13 30.71 -28.72 2.11
C PRO A 13 30.24 -28.74 3.57
N ASN A 14 30.64 -29.78 4.30
CA ASN A 14 30.41 -29.92 5.75
C ASN A 14 31.02 -28.71 6.48
N ILE A 15 30.19 -27.69 6.71
CA ILE A 15 30.44 -26.65 7.68
C ILE A 15 30.15 -27.30 9.03
N THR A 16 31.18 -27.54 9.84
CA THR A 16 31.02 -27.92 11.24
C THR A 16 30.22 -26.82 11.94
N LEU A 17 28.93 -27.09 12.14
CA LEU A 17 28.03 -26.35 13.00
C LEU A 17 28.33 -26.81 14.43
N ASP A 18 29.16 -26.04 15.14
CA ASP A 18 29.27 -26.21 16.59
C ASP A 18 27.93 -25.84 17.24
N SER A 19 27.45 -26.76 18.07
CA SER A 19 26.14 -26.75 18.71
C SER A 19 26.08 -25.77 19.90
N ASP A 20 25.44 -24.61 19.73
CA ASP A 20 24.95 -23.76 20.84
C ASP A 20 23.84 -22.78 20.37
N PRO A 21 22.64 -22.69 21.01
CA PRO A 21 21.46 -22.06 20.40
C PRO A 21 21.27 -20.56 20.68
N THR A 22 22.35 -19.78 20.84
CA THR A 22 22.26 -18.31 20.95
C THR A 22 23.25 -17.60 20.03
N HIS A 23 22.77 -17.05 18.92
CA HIS A 23 23.44 -16.10 18.00
C HIS A 23 24.99 -16.21 17.91
N GLN A 24 25.53 -17.33 17.43
CA GLN A 24 26.94 -17.36 17.03
C GLN A 24 27.14 -16.56 15.73
N LYS A 25 27.72 -15.37 15.90
CA LYS A 25 28.16 -14.48 14.82
C LYS A 25 29.27 -15.20 14.04
N LEU A 26 29.08 -15.41 12.74
CA LEU A 26 30.09 -16.04 11.87
C LEU A 26 31.47 -15.39 12.07
N SER A 27 32.54 -16.18 12.08
CA SER A 27 33.90 -15.65 12.13
C SER A 27 34.22 -14.84 10.86
N LYS A 28 35.14 -13.87 10.93
CA LYS A 28 35.55 -13.07 9.77
C LYS A 28 36.08 -13.93 8.60
N SER A 29 36.75 -15.04 8.92
CA SER A 29 37.21 -16.02 7.93
C SER A 29 36.04 -16.76 7.27
N GLY A 30 35.00 -17.11 8.04
CA GLY A 30 33.78 -17.70 7.51
C GLY A 30 33.08 -16.80 6.47
N TYR A 31 32.89 -15.51 6.80
CA TYR A 31 32.36 -14.53 5.85
C TYR A 31 33.21 -14.46 4.57
N HIS A 32 34.53 -14.38 4.73
CA HIS A 32 35.44 -14.28 3.59
C HIS A 32 35.42 -15.51 2.68
N ALA A 33 35.21 -16.71 3.24
CA ALA A 33 35.10 -17.94 2.46
C ALA A 33 33.83 -17.94 1.59
N ILE A 34 32.67 -17.66 2.20
CA ILE A 34 31.37 -17.57 1.49
C ILE A 34 31.44 -16.54 0.36
N TRP A 35 31.99 -15.35 0.63
CA TRP A 35 32.09 -14.31 -0.40
C TRP A 35 33.09 -14.64 -1.50
N LYS A 36 34.14 -15.40 -1.19
CA LYS A 36 35.10 -15.87 -2.19
C LYS A 36 34.43 -16.86 -3.13
N GLU A 37 33.73 -17.85 -2.59
CA GLU A 37 32.98 -18.84 -3.37
C GLU A 37 31.90 -18.18 -4.24
N TRP A 38 31.09 -17.30 -3.66
CA TRP A 38 30.08 -16.55 -4.43
C TRP A 38 30.69 -15.72 -5.57
N LYS A 39 31.84 -15.09 -5.36
CA LYS A 39 32.54 -14.36 -6.41
C LYS A 39 33.06 -15.27 -7.52
N GLU A 40 33.57 -16.44 -7.17
CA GLU A 40 34.14 -17.41 -8.11
C GLU A 40 33.04 -18.11 -8.93
N ASN A 41 31.84 -18.27 -8.37
CA ASN A 41 30.64 -18.80 -9.05
C ASN A 41 29.94 -17.76 -9.95
N ALA A 42 30.64 -16.70 -10.39
CA ALA A 42 30.08 -15.73 -11.34
C ALA A 42 29.99 -16.35 -12.73
N VAL A 43 28.84 -16.20 -13.41
CA VAL A 43 28.70 -16.67 -14.79
C VAL A 43 29.53 -15.74 -15.71
N PRO A 44 30.50 -16.27 -16.48
CA PRO A 44 31.32 -15.44 -17.37
C PRO A 44 30.46 -14.74 -18.43
N GLY A 45 30.73 -13.45 -18.67
CA GLY A 45 30.07 -12.67 -19.73
C GLY A 45 28.83 -11.89 -19.27
N GLU A 46 28.34 -12.10 -18.05
CA GLU A 46 27.15 -11.42 -17.51
C GLU A 46 27.42 -10.01 -16.96
N GLY A 47 28.67 -9.54 -17.01
CA GLY A 47 29.04 -8.18 -16.57
C GLY A 47 28.94 -7.92 -15.06
N GLU A 48 28.71 -8.95 -14.24
CA GLU A 48 28.54 -8.80 -12.78
C GLU A 48 29.82 -8.30 -12.10
N GLN A 49 29.71 -7.21 -11.33
CA GLN A 49 30.83 -6.63 -10.59
C GLN A 49 31.01 -7.27 -9.19
N ARG A 50 30.92 -8.61 -9.09
CA ARG A 50 31.04 -9.36 -7.81
C ARG A 50 32.34 -9.05 -7.07
N GLY A 51 33.44 -8.80 -7.79
CA GLY A 51 34.71 -8.40 -7.20
C GLY A 51 34.66 -7.08 -6.42
N ILE A 52 33.88 -6.11 -6.89
CA ILE A 52 33.67 -4.84 -6.18
C ILE A 52 32.73 -5.05 -4.99
N ALA A 53 31.66 -5.83 -5.16
CA ALA A 53 30.76 -6.20 -4.07
C ALA A 53 31.52 -6.84 -2.89
N VAL A 54 32.39 -7.83 -3.15
CA VAL A 54 33.21 -8.45 -2.10
C VAL A 54 34.14 -7.45 -1.42
N LYS A 55 34.74 -6.50 -2.16
CA LYS A 55 35.57 -5.45 -1.55
C LYS A 55 34.74 -4.57 -0.60
N ARG A 56 33.53 -4.16 -1.01
CA ARG A 56 32.62 -3.35 -0.19
C ARG A 56 32.16 -4.12 1.06
N MET A 57 31.78 -5.40 0.92
CA MET A 57 31.39 -6.25 2.06
C MET A 57 32.55 -6.46 3.06
N LYS A 58 33.76 -6.75 2.58
CA LYS A 58 34.96 -6.86 3.43
C LYS A 58 35.28 -5.56 4.16
N TYR A 59 35.12 -4.42 3.48
CA TYR A 59 35.32 -3.12 4.11
C TYR A 59 34.28 -2.84 5.20
N CYS A 60 33.00 -3.10 4.92
CA CYS A 60 31.89 -3.01 5.86
C CYS A 60 32.17 -3.84 7.14
N LEU A 61 32.54 -5.11 6.97
CA LEU A 61 32.85 -6.01 8.09
C LEU A 61 34.11 -5.61 8.85
N LYS A 62 35.15 -5.13 8.16
CA LYS A 62 36.40 -4.71 8.81
C LYS A 62 36.22 -3.46 9.67
N LYS A 63 35.36 -2.53 9.21
CA LYS A 63 35.13 -1.23 9.86
C LYS A 63 33.87 -1.20 10.72
N ASN A 64 33.11 -2.29 10.80
CA ASN A 64 31.81 -2.37 11.47
C ASN A 64 30.86 -1.25 11.01
N LEU A 65 30.77 -1.04 9.70
CA LEU A 65 29.89 -0.02 9.16
C LEU A 65 28.43 -0.42 9.38
N THR A 66 27.60 0.58 9.66
CA THR A 66 26.15 0.41 9.75
C THR A 66 25.49 0.34 8.38
N GLU A 67 26.17 0.81 7.34
CA GLU A 67 25.66 0.92 5.98
C GLU A 67 26.48 0.09 5.01
N LEU A 68 25.78 -0.77 4.25
CA LEU A 68 26.32 -1.52 3.14
C LEU A 68 25.61 -1.10 1.85
N ASN A 69 26.39 -0.56 0.91
CA ASN A 69 25.92 -0.22 -0.42
C ASN A 69 26.54 -1.17 -1.46
N LEU A 70 25.69 -1.95 -2.13
CA LEU A 70 26.01 -2.84 -3.26
C LEU A 70 25.22 -2.43 -4.53
N ASN A 71 24.81 -1.16 -4.63
CA ASN A 71 24.02 -0.69 -5.75
C ASN A 71 24.82 -0.61 -7.07
N ASN A 72 24.11 -0.71 -8.20
CA ASN A 72 24.66 -0.51 -9.54
C ASN A 72 25.90 -1.38 -9.85
N LEU A 73 25.83 -2.66 -9.51
CA LEU A 73 26.91 -3.63 -9.73
C LEU A 73 26.51 -4.72 -10.75
N GLY A 74 25.32 -4.63 -11.34
CA GLY A 74 24.79 -5.61 -12.29
C GLY A 74 24.63 -7.01 -11.67
N LEU A 75 24.49 -7.12 -10.35
CA LEU A 75 24.46 -8.41 -9.65
C LEU A 75 23.18 -9.17 -9.98
N ARG A 76 23.30 -10.47 -10.25
CA ARG A 76 22.14 -11.36 -10.47
C ARG A 76 21.78 -12.18 -9.23
N SER A 77 22.75 -12.37 -8.33
CA SER A 77 22.55 -12.99 -7.02
C SER A 77 23.36 -12.27 -5.96
N LEU A 78 23.08 -12.58 -4.69
CA LEU A 78 23.88 -12.19 -3.55
C LEU A 78 24.39 -13.43 -2.83
N PRO A 79 25.48 -13.35 -2.06
CA PRO A 79 25.87 -14.45 -1.18
C PRO A 79 24.82 -14.65 -0.09
N ASP A 80 24.70 -15.88 0.42
CA ASP A 80 23.70 -16.26 1.43
C ASP A 80 23.76 -15.40 2.69
N ILE A 81 24.96 -14.90 3.04
CA ILE A 81 25.20 -14.10 4.24
C ILE A 81 25.91 -12.79 3.88
N LEU A 82 25.25 -11.68 4.20
CA LEU A 82 25.79 -10.32 4.12
C LEU A 82 26.44 -9.92 5.47
N PRO A 83 27.39 -8.97 5.48
CA PRO A 83 27.92 -8.44 6.74
C PRO A 83 26.80 -7.75 7.54
N PRO A 84 26.88 -7.77 8.88
CA PRO A 84 25.87 -7.12 9.72
C PRO A 84 25.84 -5.62 9.45
N CYS A 85 24.66 -5.11 9.13
CA CYS A 85 24.41 -3.70 8.84
C CYS A 85 22.96 -3.34 9.22
N THR A 86 22.71 -2.06 9.46
CA THR A 86 21.37 -1.52 9.75
C THR A 86 20.78 -0.81 8.53
N LYS A 87 21.61 -0.48 7.54
CA LYS A 87 21.18 0.08 6.25
C LYS A 87 21.77 -0.75 5.11
N LEU A 88 20.91 -1.27 4.26
CA LEU A 88 21.30 -2.07 3.11
C LEU A 88 20.73 -1.45 1.83
N ASP A 89 21.61 -1.14 0.89
CA ASP A 89 21.26 -0.69 -0.45
C ASP A 89 21.77 -1.71 -1.48
N ILE A 90 20.86 -2.41 -2.14
CA ILE A 90 21.14 -3.36 -3.23
C ILE A 90 20.42 -2.95 -4.52
N SER A 91 20.07 -1.67 -4.65
CA SER A 91 19.33 -1.18 -5.82
C SER A 91 20.12 -1.25 -7.12
N ASP A 92 19.43 -1.12 -8.25
CA ASP A 92 20.05 -1.02 -9.58
C ASP A 92 20.90 -2.26 -9.91
N ASN A 93 20.32 -3.43 -9.66
CA ASN A 93 20.92 -4.71 -9.99
C ASN A 93 19.91 -5.54 -10.81
N GLN A 94 20.19 -6.82 -11.00
CA GLN A 94 19.35 -7.77 -11.74
C GLN A 94 18.94 -8.92 -10.81
N LEU A 95 18.73 -8.62 -9.52
CA LEU A 95 18.40 -9.61 -8.51
C LEU A 95 16.95 -10.06 -8.66
N SER A 96 16.75 -11.37 -8.59
CA SER A 96 15.42 -12.00 -8.58
C SER A 96 15.18 -12.85 -7.31
N GLN A 97 16.23 -13.12 -6.52
CA GLN A 97 16.16 -13.91 -5.28
C GLN A 97 16.62 -13.12 -4.07
N PHE A 98 15.86 -13.23 -2.98
CA PHE A 98 16.12 -12.49 -1.75
C PHE A 98 17.28 -13.08 -0.96
N PRO A 99 18.24 -12.27 -0.49
CA PRO A 99 19.25 -12.73 0.45
C PRO A 99 18.64 -12.93 1.84
N THR A 100 19.35 -13.63 2.72
CA THR A 100 19.04 -13.60 4.15
C THR A 100 19.27 -12.18 4.68
N LEU A 101 18.18 -11.51 5.07
CA LEU A 101 18.22 -10.16 5.61
C LEU A 101 18.62 -10.16 7.09
N SER A 102 19.39 -9.15 7.51
CA SER A 102 19.68 -8.96 8.93
C SER A 102 18.42 -8.50 9.67
N THR A 103 18.19 -9.04 10.86
CA THR A 103 17.05 -8.69 11.73
C THR A 103 17.07 -7.24 12.19
N ASP A 104 18.26 -6.63 12.26
CA ASP A 104 18.49 -5.29 12.80
C ASP A 104 18.41 -4.19 11.70
N LEU A 105 17.95 -4.55 10.49
CA LEU A 105 17.80 -3.60 9.40
C LEU A 105 16.73 -2.56 9.72
N VAL A 106 17.12 -1.30 9.55
CA VAL A 106 16.31 -0.10 9.71
C VAL A 106 15.98 0.52 8.34
N THR A 107 16.89 0.41 7.38
CA THR A 107 16.69 0.91 6.00
C THR A 107 17.04 -0.18 5.00
N LEU A 108 16.13 -0.44 4.06
CA LEU A 108 16.31 -1.44 3.02
C LEU A 108 15.90 -0.85 1.67
N ASN A 109 16.86 -0.73 0.77
CA ASN A 109 16.63 -0.32 -0.61
C ASN A 109 16.87 -1.48 -1.58
N LEU A 110 15.79 -1.86 -2.25
CA LEU A 110 15.67 -2.97 -3.19
C LEU A 110 15.32 -2.49 -4.60
N ALA A 111 15.20 -1.18 -4.82
CA ALA A 111 14.68 -0.61 -6.05
C ALA A 111 15.44 -1.06 -7.32
N ASN A 112 14.80 -0.98 -8.48
CA ASN A 112 15.42 -1.29 -9.77
C ASN A 112 16.06 -2.68 -9.80
N ASN A 113 15.24 -3.71 -9.57
CA ASN A 113 15.61 -5.13 -9.58
C ASN A 113 14.44 -5.95 -10.16
N GLN A 114 14.56 -7.28 -10.20
CA GLN A 114 13.60 -8.18 -10.83
C GLN A 114 12.77 -8.95 -9.80
N TRP A 115 12.33 -8.28 -8.73
CA TRP A 115 11.51 -8.88 -7.68
C TRP A 115 10.10 -9.17 -8.19
N ALA A 116 9.71 -10.45 -8.19
CA ALA A 116 8.32 -10.87 -8.42
C ALA A 116 7.51 -10.90 -7.11
N GLU A 117 8.16 -11.26 -6.01
CA GLU A 117 7.59 -11.34 -4.66
C GLU A 117 8.59 -10.83 -3.63
N LEU A 118 8.11 -10.33 -2.49
CA LEU A 118 8.95 -10.02 -1.32
C LEU A 118 8.88 -11.17 -0.31
N PRO A 119 9.88 -11.34 0.57
CA PRO A 119 9.81 -12.35 1.61
C PRO A 119 8.64 -12.09 2.56
N ASN A 120 7.95 -13.16 2.97
CA ASN A 120 6.80 -13.09 3.89
C ASN A 120 7.12 -12.40 5.23
N LYS A 121 8.40 -12.35 5.63
CA LYS A 121 8.86 -11.69 6.85
C LYS A 121 9.96 -10.70 6.52
N LEU A 122 9.63 -9.42 6.64
CA LEU A 122 10.60 -8.33 6.60
C LEU A 122 11.23 -8.12 8.00
N PRO A 123 12.42 -7.50 8.08
CA PRO A 123 13.05 -7.17 9.35
C PRO A 123 12.11 -6.37 10.27
N PRO A 124 11.93 -6.77 11.54
CA PRO A 124 10.90 -6.20 12.42
C PRO A 124 11.14 -4.73 12.79
N TYR A 125 12.39 -4.26 12.74
CA TYR A 125 12.78 -2.89 13.08
C TYR A 125 12.89 -1.97 11.86
N LEU A 126 12.44 -2.43 10.69
CA LEU A 126 12.55 -1.67 9.45
C LEU A 126 11.68 -0.41 9.51
N LYS A 127 12.31 0.74 9.28
CA LYS A 127 11.66 2.06 9.23
C LYS A 127 11.48 2.58 7.81
N SER A 128 12.32 2.15 6.87
CA SER A 128 12.28 2.59 5.48
C SER A 128 12.48 1.42 4.54
N LEU A 129 11.53 1.25 3.62
CA LEU A 129 11.55 0.22 2.59
C LEU A 129 11.37 0.87 1.21
N ASN A 130 12.32 0.62 0.31
CA ASN A 130 12.20 1.02 -1.09
C ASN A 130 12.22 -0.22 -1.99
N VAL A 131 11.14 -0.43 -2.73
CA VAL A 131 10.91 -1.53 -3.69
C VAL A 131 10.44 -0.98 -5.05
N GLN A 132 10.80 0.26 -5.38
CA GLN A 132 10.42 0.91 -6.63
C GLN A 132 10.95 0.17 -7.87
N ASN A 133 10.24 0.33 -9.00
CA ASN A 133 10.68 -0.18 -10.31
C ASN A 133 10.99 -1.68 -10.29
N GLY A 134 10.04 -2.46 -9.77
CA GLY A 134 10.07 -3.91 -9.75
C GLY A 134 8.95 -4.52 -10.58
N GLN A 135 8.56 -5.74 -10.25
CA GLN A 135 7.43 -6.44 -10.85
C GLN A 135 6.49 -7.01 -9.76
N LEU A 136 6.44 -6.34 -8.60
CA LEU A 136 5.66 -6.81 -7.47
C LEU A 136 4.16 -6.72 -7.76
N PHE A 137 3.45 -7.83 -7.55
CA PHE A 137 1.99 -7.92 -7.65
C PHE A 137 1.28 -7.62 -6.33
N GLU A 138 1.96 -7.92 -5.22
CA GLU A 138 1.49 -7.67 -3.86
C GLU A 138 2.65 -7.31 -2.93
N LEU A 139 2.30 -6.70 -1.79
CA LEU A 139 3.22 -6.46 -0.69
C LEU A 139 2.92 -7.45 0.44
N PRO A 140 3.94 -7.94 1.16
CA PRO A 140 3.76 -8.80 2.32
C PRO A 140 3.25 -7.97 3.51
N GLU A 141 3.06 -8.62 4.65
CA GLU A 141 2.82 -7.90 5.90
C GLU A 141 3.98 -6.94 6.19
N LEU A 142 3.64 -5.66 6.38
CA LEU A 142 4.62 -4.62 6.62
C LEU A 142 5.01 -4.58 8.12
N PRO A 143 6.28 -4.35 8.46
CA PRO A 143 6.71 -4.21 9.85
C PRO A 143 6.00 -3.04 10.56
N ASN A 144 5.60 -3.24 11.82
CA ASN A 144 4.86 -2.25 12.61
C ASN A 144 5.61 -0.91 12.81
N MET A 145 6.93 -0.90 12.63
CA MET A 145 7.80 0.28 12.78
C MET A 145 8.05 1.01 11.46
N LEU A 146 7.46 0.57 10.35
CA LEU A 146 7.72 1.12 9.03
C LEU A 146 7.13 2.53 8.89
N GLU A 147 7.99 3.51 8.63
CA GLU A 147 7.61 4.93 8.51
C GLU A 147 7.56 5.38 7.03
N PHE A 148 8.40 4.80 6.17
CA PHE A 148 8.53 5.17 4.76
C PHE A 148 8.45 3.94 3.86
N LEU A 149 7.47 3.95 2.94
CA LEU A 149 7.29 2.93 1.92
C LEU A 149 7.34 3.56 0.52
N HIS A 150 8.30 3.13 -0.28
CA HIS A 150 8.40 3.48 -1.69
C HIS A 150 8.18 2.25 -2.56
N ALA A 151 7.10 2.22 -3.31
CA ALA A 151 6.63 1.09 -4.12
C ALA A 151 6.11 1.54 -5.51
N ASP A 152 6.52 2.72 -5.97
CA ASP A 152 6.16 3.22 -7.30
C ASP A 152 6.66 2.30 -8.42
N ASN A 153 5.96 2.30 -9.56
CA ASN A 153 6.29 1.52 -10.76
C ASN A 153 6.42 0.02 -10.47
N ASN A 154 5.35 -0.57 -9.92
CA ASN A 154 5.19 -2.01 -9.77
C ASN A 154 3.86 -2.43 -10.43
N GLN A 155 3.38 -3.63 -10.14
CA GLN A 155 2.11 -4.17 -10.63
C GLN A 155 1.12 -4.40 -9.48
N LEU A 156 1.23 -3.62 -8.40
CA LEU A 156 0.44 -3.81 -7.19
C LEU A 156 -1.05 -3.60 -7.47
N HIS A 157 -1.89 -4.55 -7.09
CA HIS A 157 -3.35 -4.47 -7.25
C HIS A 157 -4.08 -3.86 -6.05
N CYS A 158 -3.46 -3.92 -4.88
CA CYS A 158 -3.94 -3.34 -3.63
C CYS A 158 -2.76 -3.00 -2.72
N LEU A 159 -3.03 -2.19 -1.70
CA LEU A 159 -2.16 -2.10 -0.52
C LEU A 159 -2.58 -3.18 0.50
N PRO A 160 -1.68 -3.62 1.40
CA PRO A 160 -2.02 -4.58 2.45
C PRO A 160 -3.22 -4.15 3.29
N GLU A 161 -4.10 -5.09 3.67
CA GLU A 161 -5.28 -4.79 4.48
C GLU A 161 -4.93 -4.18 5.84
N LYS A 162 -3.76 -4.53 6.38
CA LYS A 162 -3.18 -3.95 7.59
C LYS A 162 -2.02 -3.05 7.21
N LEU A 163 -2.12 -1.78 7.55
CA LEU A 163 -1.03 -0.82 7.41
C LEU A 163 -0.48 -0.46 8.80
N PRO A 164 0.86 -0.43 8.97
CA PRO A 164 1.47 0.11 10.18
C PRO A 164 1.03 1.55 10.42
N THR A 165 0.51 1.84 11.61
CA THR A 165 0.08 3.21 11.99
C THR A 165 1.25 4.20 12.02
N SER A 166 2.49 3.70 12.09
CA SER A 166 3.73 4.48 12.01
C SER A 166 4.04 5.04 10.61
N LEU A 167 3.35 4.59 9.55
CA LEU A 167 3.60 5.05 8.18
C LEU A 167 3.31 6.54 8.03
N ARG A 168 4.34 7.29 7.66
CA ARG A 168 4.28 8.73 7.35
C ARG A 168 4.26 9.02 5.85
N LEU A 169 4.85 8.14 5.05
CA LEU A 169 4.88 8.30 3.60
C LEU A 169 4.69 6.96 2.90
N ILE A 170 3.73 6.93 1.98
CA ILE A 170 3.51 5.82 1.05
C ILE A 170 3.54 6.39 -0.37
N THR A 171 4.47 5.93 -1.20
CA THR A 171 4.46 6.23 -2.64
C THR A 171 4.26 4.93 -3.42
N ALA A 172 3.14 4.82 -4.13
CA ALA A 172 2.79 3.64 -4.94
C ALA A 172 2.16 4.08 -6.27
N SER A 173 2.75 5.11 -6.88
CA SER A 173 2.34 5.61 -8.19
C SER A 173 2.66 4.61 -9.30
N ASN A 174 1.96 4.67 -10.43
CA ASN A 174 2.15 3.76 -11.58
C ASN A 174 2.06 2.28 -11.16
N ASN A 175 0.95 1.92 -10.53
CA ASN A 175 0.60 0.55 -10.16
C ASN A 175 -0.77 0.20 -10.75
N GLN A 176 -1.33 -0.96 -10.37
CA GLN A 176 -2.65 -1.42 -10.77
C GLN A 176 -3.66 -1.36 -9.61
N ILE A 177 -3.47 -0.42 -8.67
CA ILE A 177 -4.27 -0.32 -7.45
C ILE A 177 -5.67 0.16 -7.83
N THR A 178 -6.68 -0.63 -7.46
CA THR A 178 -8.09 -0.29 -7.72
C THR A 178 -8.80 0.21 -6.48
N GLN A 179 -8.41 -0.27 -5.30
CA GLN A 179 -9.06 0.04 -4.03
C GLN A 179 -8.03 0.30 -2.93
N LEU A 180 -8.45 1.04 -1.92
CA LEU A 180 -7.66 1.32 -0.73
C LEU A 180 -8.23 0.57 0.48
N PRO A 181 -7.37 0.02 1.36
CA PRO A 181 -7.81 -0.65 2.58
C PRO A 181 -8.35 0.36 3.60
N GLU A 182 -9.23 -0.10 4.49
CA GLU A 182 -9.78 0.73 5.57
C GLU A 182 -8.70 1.23 6.54
N ALA A 183 -7.61 0.47 6.71
CA ALA A 183 -6.49 0.83 7.58
C ALA A 183 -5.79 2.16 7.22
N ILE A 184 -6.08 2.75 6.04
CA ILE A 184 -5.61 4.10 5.71
C ILE A 184 -6.14 5.16 6.69
N PHE A 185 -7.31 4.93 7.29
CA PHE A 185 -7.87 5.84 8.29
C PHE A 185 -7.17 5.79 9.64
N ASP A 186 -6.44 4.72 9.93
CA ASP A 186 -5.73 4.54 11.19
C ASP A 186 -4.33 5.18 11.16
N LEU A 187 -3.91 5.70 10.00
CA LEU A 187 -2.65 6.41 9.83
C LEU A 187 -2.72 7.81 10.44
N PHE A 188 -1.55 8.39 10.74
CA PHE A 188 -1.48 9.75 11.26
C PHE A 188 -2.02 10.77 10.24
N SER A 189 -2.57 11.87 10.74
CA SER A 189 -3.13 12.94 9.91
C SER A 189 -2.08 13.67 9.05
N ASP A 190 -0.80 13.63 9.45
CA ASP A 190 0.33 14.16 8.67
C ASP A 190 0.88 13.16 7.65
N SER A 191 0.37 11.92 7.63
CA SER A 191 0.79 10.92 6.68
C SER A 191 0.45 11.35 5.25
N LYS A 192 1.34 11.05 4.31
CA LYS A 192 1.19 11.37 2.89
C LYS A 192 1.15 10.10 2.06
N ILE A 193 0.15 10.00 1.19
CA ILE A 193 -0.08 8.84 0.34
C ILE A 193 -0.10 9.31 -1.11
N VAL A 194 0.75 8.76 -1.97
CA VAL A 194 0.84 9.15 -3.39
C VAL A 194 0.54 7.94 -4.26
N LEU A 195 -0.57 8.00 -5.00
CA LEU A 195 -1.12 6.89 -5.80
C LEU A 195 -1.39 7.33 -7.24
N LYS A 196 -0.59 8.26 -7.75
CA LYS A 196 -0.74 8.78 -9.12
C LYS A 196 -0.71 7.63 -10.13
N ASN A 197 -1.49 7.73 -11.20
CA ASN A 197 -1.53 6.76 -12.29
C ASN A 197 -1.83 5.32 -11.82
N ASN A 198 -2.90 5.17 -11.04
CA ASN A 198 -3.48 3.88 -10.67
C ASN A 198 -4.91 3.80 -11.21
N PRO A 199 -5.45 2.63 -11.57
CA PRO A 199 -6.85 2.47 -12.00
C PRO A 199 -7.82 2.48 -10.79
N LEU A 200 -7.75 3.51 -9.93
CA LEU A 200 -8.57 3.60 -8.73
C LEU A 200 -10.06 3.63 -9.09
N THR A 201 -10.86 2.84 -8.38
CA THR A 201 -12.30 2.86 -8.54
C THR A 201 -12.86 4.22 -8.13
N LYS A 202 -14.01 4.59 -8.72
CA LYS A 202 -14.72 5.84 -8.40
C LYS A 202 -14.98 5.98 -6.90
N LYS A 203 -15.36 4.88 -6.21
CA LYS A 203 -15.56 4.84 -4.76
C LYS A 203 -14.29 5.29 -4.03
N THR A 204 -13.15 4.72 -4.40
CA THR A 204 -11.85 5.01 -3.78
C THR A 204 -11.35 6.42 -4.10
N TYR A 205 -11.64 6.94 -5.30
CA TYR A 205 -11.34 8.32 -5.65
C TYR A 205 -12.13 9.31 -4.78
N TYR A 206 -13.46 9.19 -4.69
CA TYR A 206 -14.27 10.08 -3.84
C TYR A 206 -13.89 9.95 -2.36
N PHE A 207 -13.56 8.74 -1.91
CA PHE A 207 -13.03 8.50 -0.58
C PHE A 207 -11.73 9.27 -0.30
N ALA A 208 -10.83 9.37 -1.27
CA ALA A 208 -9.57 10.12 -1.13
C ALA A 208 -9.77 11.65 -1.07
N TYR A 209 -10.84 12.18 -1.67
CA TYR A 209 -11.15 13.62 -1.67
C TYR A 209 -12.21 14.03 -0.62
N GLY A 210 -12.91 13.07 0.00
CA GLY A 210 -14.11 13.31 0.80
C GLY A 210 -13.90 13.74 2.25
N SER A 211 -12.90 13.29 3.02
CA SER A 211 -12.82 13.65 4.45
C SER A 211 -11.51 13.26 5.11
N ILE A 212 -10.95 14.16 5.95
CA ILE A 212 -10.05 13.97 7.12
C ILE A 212 -9.10 12.75 7.07
N VAL A 213 -8.58 12.44 5.88
CA VAL A 213 -7.62 11.36 5.66
C VAL A 213 -6.22 11.95 5.55
N PRO A 214 -5.18 11.11 5.75
CA PRO A 214 -3.82 11.40 5.28
C PRO A 214 -3.84 12.12 3.92
N ASN A 215 -2.90 13.00 3.64
CA ASN A 215 -2.85 13.72 2.37
C ASN A 215 -2.67 12.74 1.19
N ILE A 216 -3.78 12.34 0.55
CA ILE A 216 -3.80 11.39 -0.56
C ILE A 216 -3.74 12.15 -1.88
N SER A 217 -2.61 12.02 -2.58
CA SER A 217 -2.41 12.53 -3.93
C SER A 217 -2.71 11.43 -4.96
N VAL A 218 -3.78 11.58 -5.72
CA VAL A 218 -4.18 10.69 -6.83
C VAL A 218 -4.19 11.44 -8.17
N SER A 219 -4.03 10.74 -9.29
CA SER A 219 -4.13 11.37 -10.63
C SER A 219 -5.61 11.56 -11.03
N PRO A 220 -5.98 12.64 -11.73
CA PRO A 220 -7.34 12.80 -12.29
C PRO A 220 -7.71 11.75 -13.36
N SER A 221 -6.71 11.10 -13.96
CA SER A 221 -6.85 10.12 -15.04
C SER A 221 -7.47 8.77 -14.62
N CYS A 222 -7.73 8.54 -13.32
CA CYS A 222 -8.37 7.32 -12.82
C CYS A 222 -9.87 7.22 -13.19
N LEU A 223 -10.46 8.29 -13.74
CA LEU A 223 -11.86 8.34 -14.14
C LEU A 223 -12.07 7.64 -15.49
N THR A 224 -12.22 6.31 -15.47
CA THR A 224 -12.87 5.62 -16.60
C THR A 224 -14.25 6.23 -16.82
N LYS A 225 -14.55 6.51 -18.11
CA LYS A 225 -15.72 7.25 -18.63
C LYS A 225 -16.93 7.22 -17.70
N ILE A 226 -17.36 8.41 -17.33
CA ILE A 226 -18.44 8.61 -16.38
C ILE A 226 -19.77 8.47 -17.13
N GLU A 227 -20.45 7.34 -16.98
CA GLU A 227 -21.91 7.36 -17.03
C GLU A 227 -22.38 7.93 -15.69
N TYR A 228 -22.63 9.23 -15.68
CA TYR A 228 -23.33 9.87 -14.59
C TYR A 228 -24.78 9.36 -14.63
N LEU A 229 -25.38 9.04 -13.48
CA LEU A 229 -26.82 9.27 -13.39
C LEU A 229 -27.04 10.75 -13.68
N PRO A 230 -28.03 11.12 -14.50
CA PRO A 230 -28.38 12.52 -14.67
C PRO A 230 -28.57 13.14 -13.28
N TYR A 231 -27.96 14.29 -13.04
CA TYR A 231 -28.07 15.01 -11.77
C TYR A 231 -29.56 15.17 -11.43
N GLU A 232 -29.93 14.72 -10.23
CA GLU A 232 -31.28 14.89 -9.70
C GLU A 232 -31.31 16.02 -8.67
N PRO A 233 -32.33 16.88 -8.67
CA PRO A 233 -32.56 17.86 -7.62
C PRO A 233 -32.77 17.21 -6.24
N LEU A 234 -32.62 18.00 -5.16
CA LEU A 234 -32.68 17.48 -3.79
C LEU A 234 -34.02 16.76 -3.53
N SER A 235 -35.12 17.31 -4.02
CA SER A 235 -36.45 16.72 -3.88
C SER A 235 -36.62 15.37 -4.56
N GLU A 236 -35.86 15.11 -5.63
CA GLU A 236 -35.93 13.87 -6.40
C GLU A 236 -34.94 12.83 -5.88
N ILE A 237 -33.71 13.24 -5.56
CA ILE A 237 -32.67 12.29 -5.16
C ILE A 237 -33.04 11.59 -3.84
N VAL A 238 -33.65 12.29 -2.88
CA VAL A 238 -34.09 11.71 -1.58
C VAL A 238 -35.08 10.55 -1.75
N LYS A 239 -35.85 10.50 -2.85
CA LYS A 239 -36.80 9.42 -3.13
C LYS A 239 -36.11 8.05 -3.25
N HIS A 240 -34.81 8.01 -3.57
CA HIS A 240 -34.02 6.78 -3.64
C HIS A 240 -33.82 6.06 -2.30
N TRP A 241 -34.13 6.72 -1.17
CA TRP A 241 -34.04 6.14 0.18
C TRP A 241 -35.36 6.12 0.94
N LEU A 242 -36.40 6.81 0.46
CA LEU A 242 -37.71 6.90 1.11
C LEU A 242 -38.69 5.85 0.55
N THR A 243 -39.59 5.34 1.38
CA THR A 243 -40.70 4.48 0.91
C THR A 243 -41.72 5.29 0.11
N PRO A 244 -42.54 4.67 -0.77
CA PRO A 244 -43.56 5.39 -1.54
C PRO A 244 -44.51 6.24 -0.68
N GLU A 245 -44.85 5.75 0.51
CA GLU A 245 -45.69 6.45 1.50
C GLU A 245 -44.99 7.71 2.05
N GLN A 246 -43.70 7.60 2.37
CA GLN A 246 -42.89 8.73 2.83
C GLN A 246 -42.65 9.74 1.71
N GLN A 247 -42.46 9.29 0.48
CA GLN A 247 -42.29 10.18 -0.68
C GLN A 247 -43.50 11.09 -0.85
N GLN A 248 -44.72 10.53 -0.83
CA GLN A 248 -45.95 11.31 -0.94
C GLN A 248 -46.12 12.31 0.21
N PHE A 249 -45.72 11.93 1.43
CA PHE A 249 -45.84 12.80 2.61
C PHE A 249 -44.78 13.91 2.66
N LEU A 250 -43.56 13.65 2.19
CA LEU A 250 -42.42 14.55 2.33
C LEU A 250 -42.11 15.37 1.06
N GLU A 251 -42.72 15.05 -0.08
CA GLU A 251 -42.45 15.68 -1.38
C GLU A 251 -42.47 17.22 -1.32
N LYS A 252 -43.55 17.78 -0.78
CA LYS A 252 -43.69 19.24 -0.65
C LYS A 252 -42.63 19.84 0.29
N LYS A 253 -42.30 19.16 1.39
CA LYS A 253 -41.31 19.64 2.36
C LYS A 253 -39.90 19.63 1.77
N TRP A 254 -39.56 18.62 0.98
CA TRP A 254 -38.26 18.57 0.32
C TRP A 254 -38.11 19.60 -0.80
N LEU A 255 -39.20 19.93 -1.51
CA LEU A 255 -39.22 21.04 -2.46
C LEU A 255 -38.96 22.40 -1.79
N GLU A 256 -39.51 22.61 -0.59
CA GLU A 256 -39.26 23.81 0.22
C GLU A 256 -37.80 23.85 0.73
N ILE A 257 -37.30 22.72 1.25
CA ILE A 257 -35.92 22.58 1.73
C ILE A 257 -34.89 22.78 0.62
N GLU A 258 -35.21 22.39 -0.61
CA GLU A 258 -34.32 22.58 -1.76
C GLU A 258 -33.99 24.05 -2.05
N GLN A 259 -34.85 24.97 -1.61
CA GLN A 259 -34.62 26.41 -1.75
C GLN A 259 -33.72 26.99 -0.63
N GLU A 260 -33.36 26.19 0.37
CA GLU A 260 -32.50 26.64 1.47
C GLU A 260 -31.03 26.77 1.02
N PRO A 261 -30.28 27.73 1.60
CA PRO A 261 -28.85 27.83 1.35
C PRO A 261 -28.12 26.57 1.80
N GLY A 262 -27.25 26.02 0.95
CA GLY A 262 -26.52 24.76 1.18
C GLY A 262 -27.25 23.50 0.71
N ALA A 263 -28.53 23.59 0.32
CA ALA A 263 -29.32 22.44 -0.14
C ALA A 263 -28.83 21.88 -1.49
N LYS A 264 -28.34 22.74 -2.38
CA LYS A 264 -27.79 22.34 -3.68
C LYS A 264 -26.52 21.51 -3.52
N GLU A 265 -25.65 21.93 -2.62
CA GLU A 265 -24.44 21.21 -2.29
C GLU A 265 -24.75 19.89 -1.60
N PHE A 266 -25.69 19.88 -0.65
CA PHE A 266 -26.18 18.66 -0.05
C PHE A 266 -26.83 17.69 -1.06
N SER A 267 -27.50 18.20 -2.10
CA SER A 267 -28.02 17.38 -3.20
C SER A 267 -26.90 16.69 -3.98
N LYS A 268 -25.77 17.38 -4.24
CA LYS A 268 -24.60 16.76 -4.88
C LYS A 268 -24.08 15.59 -4.05
N PHE A 269 -23.98 15.78 -2.73
CA PHE A 269 -23.59 14.72 -1.80
C PHE A 269 -24.53 13.51 -1.89
N LEU A 270 -25.85 13.72 -1.86
CA LEU A 270 -26.81 12.63 -2.00
C LEU A 270 -26.72 11.95 -3.38
N ASN A 271 -26.60 12.70 -4.47
CA ASN A 271 -26.41 12.12 -5.81
C ASN A 271 -25.18 11.22 -5.89
N GLN A 272 -24.08 11.60 -5.24
CA GLN A 272 -22.91 10.74 -5.12
C GLN A 272 -23.22 9.46 -4.31
N LEU A 273 -23.95 9.59 -3.19
CA LEU A 273 -24.33 8.47 -2.33
C LEU A 273 -25.29 7.48 -3.02
N ALA A 274 -26.21 7.97 -3.86
CA ALA A 274 -27.15 7.13 -4.62
C ALA A 274 -26.42 6.28 -5.68
N ASN A 275 -25.41 6.85 -6.33
CA ASN A 275 -24.57 6.15 -7.30
C ASN A 275 -23.81 4.98 -6.65
N ILE A 276 -23.40 5.12 -5.38
CA ILE A 276 -22.73 4.06 -4.63
C ILE A 276 -23.67 2.87 -4.37
N LYS A 277 -24.96 3.13 -4.06
CA LYS A 277 -25.97 2.11 -3.73
C LYS A 277 -26.38 1.23 -4.93
N LYS A 278 -26.37 1.77 -6.16
CA LYS A 278 -26.75 1.03 -7.39
C LYS A 278 -25.62 0.18 -7.97
N SER A 279 -24.37 0.40 -7.57
CA SER A 279 -23.27 -0.50 -7.92
C SER A 279 -23.42 -1.83 -7.16
N SER A 280 -23.45 -2.97 -7.88
CA SER A 280 -23.89 -4.30 -7.41
C SER A 280 -23.05 -4.98 -6.30
N ILE A 281 -22.39 -4.24 -5.43
CA ILE A 281 -21.61 -4.78 -4.31
C ILE A 281 -22.10 -4.08 -3.05
N ARG A 282 -22.90 -4.77 -2.23
CA ARG A 282 -23.30 -4.27 -0.90
C ARG A 282 -22.02 -4.06 -0.06
N PRO A 283 -21.63 -2.82 0.26
CA PRO A 283 -20.52 -2.62 1.16
C PRO A 283 -20.96 -3.11 2.55
N LYS A 284 -20.09 -3.85 3.27
CA LYS A 284 -20.13 -3.75 4.72
C LYS A 284 -19.95 -2.26 5.06
N PRO A 285 -20.74 -1.72 6.00
CA PRO A 285 -20.85 -0.27 6.17
C PRO A 285 -19.47 0.31 6.48
N ASN A 286 -18.94 1.12 5.53
CA ASN A 286 -17.79 2.00 5.73
C ASN A 286 -17.94 2.70 7.09
N LEU A 287 -16.83 3.05 7.76
CA LEU A 287 -16.86 3.90 8.97
C LEU A 287 -17.79 5.13 8.82
N PHE A 288 -17.84 5.71 7.62
CA PHE A 288 -18.74 6.81 7.22
C PHE A 288 -20.24 6.49 7.33
N LEU A 289 -20.66 5.29 6.89
CA LEU A 289 -22.01 4.78 7.12
C LEU A 289 -22.17 4.24 8.55
N ARG A 290 -21.08 3.85 9.21
CA ARG A 290 -21.03 3.34 10.58
C ARG A 290 -21.08 4.44 11.65
N GLU A 291 -20.86 5.71 11.29
CA GLU A 291 -21.18 6.86 12.15
C GLU A 291 -22.65 7.27 12.00
N LEU A 292 -23.22 7.11 10.80
CA LEU A 292 -24.65 7.32 10.54
C LEU A 292 -25.53 6.14 11.04
N SER A 293 -25.01 4.91 11.02
CA SER A 293 -25.73 3.65 11.26
C SER A 293 -26.13 3.32 12.70
N PRO A 294 -25.43 3.73 13.77
CA PRO A 294 -25.83 3.42 15.14
C PRO A 294 -26.68 4.53 15.76
N LYS A 295 -26.69 5.74 15.19
CA LYS A 295 -27.40 6.89 15.79
C LYS A 295 -28.79 7.13 15.22
N ILE A 296 -29.10 6.63 14.03
CA ILE A 296 -30.40 6.84 13.40
C ILE A 296 -30.83 5.53 12.73
N GLY A 297 -32.08 5.11 12.94
CA GLY A 297 -32.65 3.83 12.50
C GLY A 297 -32.84 3.68 10.98
N GLY A 298 -31.84 4.03 10.17
CA GLY A 298 -31.87 3.99 8.71
C GLY A 298 -31.75 5.38 8.05
N MET A 299 -31.33 5.40 6.77
CA MET A 299 -31.20 6.64 5.97
C MET A 299 -32.55 7.34 5.77
N ASP A 300 -33.62 6.57 5.67
CA ASP A 300 -35.01 7.02 5.65
C ASP A 300 -35.40 7.76 6.94
N SER A 301 -35.06 7.21 8.11
CA SER A 301 -35.27 7.87 9.40
C SER A 301 -34.45 9.16 9.52
N TRP A 302 -33.21 9.16 9.03
CA TRP A 302 -32.35 10.35 9.06
C TRP A 302 -32.88 11.46 8.18
N LEU A 303 -33.25 11.13 6.93
CA LEU A 303 -33.88 12.08 6.02
C LEU A 303 -35.19 12.62 6.63
N TYR A 304 -35.98 11.78 7.30
CA TYR A 304 -37.17 12.23 8.02
C TYR A 304 -36.84 13.23 9.16
N ASP A 305 -35.79 12.97 9.95
CA ASP A 305 -35.37 13.87 11.03
C ASP A 305 -34.86 15.22 10.50
N LEU A 306 -34.13 15.22 9.37
CA LEU A 306 -33.68 16.45 8.72
C LEU A 306 -34.85 17.32 8.27
N VAL A 307 -35.94 16.73 7.81
CA VAL A 307 -37.14 17.48 7.42
C VAL A 307 -37.75 18.18 8.63
N ASN A 308 -37.78 17.53 9.79
CA ASN A 308 -38.46 18.02 10.99
C ASN A 308 -37.55 18.86 11.92
N SER A 309 -36.25 18.96 11.64
CA SER A 309 -35.31 19.72 12.47
C SER A 309 -34.42 20.65 11.64
N TYR A 310 -34.75 21.95 11.64
CA TYR A 310 -33.95 22.99 10.99
C TYR A 310 -32.49 23.03 11.50
N PRO A 311 -32.21 22.98 12.82
CA PRO A 311 -30.82 23.00 13.31
C PRO A 311 -30.01 21.77 12.87
N LEU A 312 -30.63 20.58 12.87
CA LEU A 312 -29.98 19.35 12.42
C LEU A 312 -29.68 19.41 10.91
N ARG A 313 -30.62 19.97 10.14
CA ARG A 313 -30.48 20.17 8.70
C ARG A 313 -29.41 21.16 8.33
N GLN A 314 -29.37 22.32 8.96
CA GLN A 314 -28.32 23.32 8.72
C GLN A 314 -26.94 22.79 9.09
N LYS A 315 -26.85 22.02 10.20
CA LYS A 315 -25.63 21.30 10.54
C LYS A 315 -25.25 20.27 9.46
N ALA A 316 -26.20 19.48 8.96
CA ALA A 316 -25.94 18.53 7.88
C ALA A 316 -25.52 19.24 6.56
N PHE A 317 -26.10 20.39 6.23
CA PHE A 317 -25.70 21.16 5.05
C PHE A 317 -24.29 21.73 5.17
N LEU A 318 -23.89 22.16 6.37
CA LEU A 318 -22.51 22.59 6.62
C LEU A 318 -21.55 21.41 6.62
N ASP A 319 -21.92 20.33 7.32
CA ASP A 319 -21.07 19.16 7.49
C ASP A 319 -20.91 18.37 6.18
N TYR A 320 -21.89 18.41 5.26
CA TYR A 320 -21.90 17.59 4.03
C TYR A 320 -22.05 18.39 2.72
N GLY A 321 -22.28 19.70 2.77
CA GLY A 321 -22.39 20.58 1.60
C GLY A 321 -21.05 21.08 1.04
N HIS A 322 -19.93 20.58 1.54
CA HIS A 322 -18.60 20.87 0.97
C HIS A 322 -18.01 19.70 0.17
N PHE A 323 -18.76 18.60 0.04
CA PHE A 323 -18.41 17.38 -0.68
C PHE A 323 -18.80 17.44 -2.17
#